data_AF-A0A4Y2QS00-F1
#
_entry.id   AF-A0A4Y2QS00-F1
#
_cell.length_a   1.000
_cell.length_b   1.000
_cell.length_c   1.000
_cell.angle_alpha   90.00
_cell.angle_beta   90.00
_cell.angle_gamma   90.00
#
_symmetry.space_group_name_H-M   'P 1'
#
loop_
_entity.id
_entity.type
_entity.pdbx_description
1 polymer ?
#
loop_
_entity_poly.entity_id
_entity_poly.type
_entity_poly.pdbx_seq_one_letter_code
_entity_poly.pdbx_strand_id
1 'polypeptide(L)'
;MNRTLFDKARAMLYDSKLPKSCWGYAIQAAAFLHNRIPCTSINDHTPYELKYSTKPDLSKIRIVGCDAYVRVADTQRRKLDPKSKKMIFIGYSSMGYRVMDIVTRRVTVSRNVRFNEKKLISDKLAATPNIENQEDTSFI
;
A
#
# COMPACT_ATOMS: atom_id res chain seq x y z
N MET A 1 10.06 19.13 -3.85
CA MET A 1 8.90 18.21 -3.81
C MET A 1 9.14 16.91 -4.59
N ASN A 2 9.65 16.96 -5.83
CA ASN A 2 9.90 15.74 -6.63
C ASN A 2 10.80 14.72 -5.93
N ARG A 3 11.94 15.17 -5.37
CA ARG A 3 12.85 14.30 -4.58
C ARG A 3 12.12 13.54 -3.46
N THR A 4 11.35 14.26 -2.64
CA THR A 4 10.56 13.69 -1.53
C THR A 4 9.58 12.62 -2.00
N LEU A 5 8.89 12.83 -3.13
CA LEU A 5 7.96 11.84 -3.68
C LEU A 5 8.68 10.58 -4.17
N PHE A 6 9.83 10.74 -4.83
CA PHE A 6 10.65 9.61 -5.26
C PHE A 6 11.21 8.81 -4.08
N ASP A 7 11.65 9.48 -3.02
CA ASP A 7 12.16 8.80 -1.83
C ASP A 7 11.06 8.01 -1.11
N LYS A 8 9.85 8.60 -0.98
CA LYS A 8 8.67 7.87 -0.47
C LYS A 8 8.29 6.69 -1.35
N ALA A 9 8.29 6.88 -2.67
CA ALA A 9 7.97 5.80 -3.61
C ALA A 9 8.99 4.64 -3.55
N ARG A 10 10.29 4.95 -3.42
CA ARG A 10 11.34 3.93 -3.21
C ARG A 10 11.11 3.13 -1.94
N ALA A 11 10.82 3.80 -0.83
CA ALA A 11 10.52 3.15 0.44
C ALA A 11 9.28 2.23 0.33
N MET A 12 8.20 2.70 -0.31
CA MET A 12 7.00 1.90 -0.55
C MET A 12 7.28 0.67 -1.41
N LEU A 13 8.06 0.79 -2.48
CA LEU A 13 8.43 -0.34 -3.34
C LEU A 13 9.27 -1.38 -2.58
N TYR A 14 10.22 -0.92 -1.76
CA TYR A 14 11.06 -1.79 -0.95
C TYR A 14 10.22 -2.56 0.07
N ASP A 15 9.34 -1.86 0.79
CA ASP A 15 8.47 -2.45 1.80
C ASP A 15 7.47 -3.47 1.22
N SER A 16 6.89 -3.14 0.07
CA SER A 16 5.90 -3.96 -0.62
C SER A 16 6.48 -5.14 -1.41
N LYS A 17 7.81 -5.22 -1.55
CA LYS A 17 8.52 -6.19 -2.42
C LYS A 17 7.99 -6.18 -3.87
N LEU A 18 7.49 -5.03 -4.33
CA LEU A 18 7.00 -4.86 -5.70
C LEU A 18 8.16 -4.68 -6.68
N PRO A 19 8.02 -5.11 -7.95
CA PRO A 19 9.05 -4.91 -8.95
C PRO A 19 9.23 -3.41 -9.23
N LYS A 20 10.47 -3.03 -9.58
CA LYS A 20 10.81 -1.64 -9.93
C LYS A 20 9.96 -1.09 -11.09
N SER A 21 9.43 -1.94 -11.96
CA SER A 21 8.52 -1.55 -13.05
C SER A 21 7.24 -0.86 -12.55
N CYS A 22 6.84 -1.08 -11.29
CA CYS A 22 5.67 -0.44 -10.68
C CYS A 22 5.93 0.98 -10.14
N TRP A 23 7.12 1.57 -10.39
CA TRP A 23 7.50 2.87 -9.83
C TRP A 23 6.49 4.00 -10.10
N GLY A 24 5.89 4.04 -11.30
CA GLY A 24 4.91 5.06 -11.64
C GLY A 24 3.64 5.00 -10.78
N TYR A 25 3.24 3.80 -10.34
CA TYR A 25 2.12 3.63 -9.41
C TYR A 25 2.51 3.99 -7.98
N ALA A 26 3.73 3.64 -7.56
CA ALA A 26 4.25 4.01 -6.25
C ALA A 26 4.36 5.53 -6.07
N ILE A 27 4.79 6.28 -7.11
CA ILE A 27 4.83 7.75 -7.05
C ILE A 27 3.42 8.33 -6.93
N GLN A 28 2.45 7.81 -7.69
CA GLN A 28 1.05 8.25 -7.57
C GLN A 28 0.49 7.98 -6.17
N ALA A 29 0.80 6.82 -5.58
CA ALA A 29 0.41 6.48 -4.22
C ALA A 29 1.10 7.41 -3.19
N ALA A 30 2.39 7.69 -3.37
CA ALA A 30 3.13 8.61 -2.52
C ALA A 30 2.56 10.03 -2.58
N ALA A 31 2.18 10.52 -3.76
CA ALA A 31 1.53 11.81 -3.92
C ALA A 31 0.14 11.83 -3.26
N PHE A 32 -0.65 10.77 -3.44
CA PHE A 32 -1.97 10.62 -2.82
C PHE A 32 -1.89 10.69 -1.29
N LEU A 33 -0.92 10.00 -0.69
CA LEU A 33 -0.69 9.99 0.75
C LEU A 33 -0.10 11.32 1.22
N HIS A 34 0.87 11.88 0.50
CA HIS A 34 1.49 13.14 0.87
C HIS A 34 0.49 14.29 0.95
N ASN A 35 -0.50 14.32 0.05
CA ASN A 35 -1.57 15.32 0.09
C ASN A 35 -2.51 15.18 1.29
N ARG A 36 -2.47 14.06 2.02
CA ARG A 36 -3.34 13.74 3.18
C ARG A 36 -2.57 13.69 4.50
N ILE A 37 -1.27 13.95 4.48
CA ILE A 37 -0.45 14.05 5.68
C ILE A 37 -0.47 15.52 6.13
N PRO A 38 -0.75 15.81 7.41
CA PRO A 38 -0.71 17.16 7.93
C PRO A 38 0.72 17.69 7.87
N CYS A 39 0.87 18.98 7.60
CA CYS A 39 2.19 19.59 7.45
C CYS A 39 2.30 20.85 8.33
N THR A 40 3.33 20.89 9.17
CA THR A 40 3.55 21.97 10.14
C THR A 40 3.69 23.33 9.48
N SER A 41 4.25 23.38 8.26
CA SER A 41 4.38 24.62 7.49
C SER A 41 3.05 25.25 7.05
N ILE A 42 1.93 24.54 7.18
CA ILE A 42 0.60 25.01 6.84
C ILE A 42 -0.36 24.89 8.05
N ASN A 43 0.15 25.21 9.24
CA ASN A 43 -0.60 25.17 10.50
C ASN A 43 -1.28 23.81 10.74
N ASP A 44 -0.54 22.73 10.49
CA ASP A 44 -0.99 21.34 10.64
C ASP A 44 -2.21 20.95 9.79
N HIS A 45 -2.56 21.75 8.78
CA HIS A 45 -3.52 21.35 7.76
C HIS A 45 -2.93 20.34 6.78
N THR A 46 -3.79 19.62 6.08
CA THR A 46 -3.37 18.78 4.95
C THR A 46 -3.41 19.59 3.64
N PRO A 47 -2.51 19.35 2.67
CA PRO A 47 -2.64 19.98 1.34
C PRO A 47 -3.99 19.70 0.66
N TYR A 48 -4.62 18.56 0.97
CA TYR A 48 -5.97 18.23 0.54
C TYR A 48 -7.02 19.18 1.13
N GLU A 49 -6.94 19.47 2.44
CA GLU A 49 -7.82 20.45 3.09
C GLU A 49 -7.69 21.84 2.50
N LEU A 50 -6.47 22.31 2.25
CA LEU A 50 -6.27 23.62 1.64
C LEU A 50 -6.87 23.73 0.23
N LYS A 51 -6.86 22.62 -0.52
CA LYS A 51 -7.35 22.60 -1.90
C LYS A 51 -8.86 22.42 -2.00
N TYR A 52 -9.44 21.59 -1.13
CA TYR A 52 -10.85 21.18 -1.23
C TYR A 52 -11.71 21.68 -0.06
N SER A 53 -11.14 22.47 0.86
CA SER A 53 -11.77 22.97 2.08
C SER A 53 -12.49 21.90 2.91
N THR A 54 -12.04 20.64 2.78
CA THR A 54 -12.67 19.46 3.38
C THR A 54 -11.61 18.52 3.91
N LYS A 55 -11.87 17.90 5.07
CA LYS A 55 -10.96 16.93 5.67
C LYS A 55 -10.85 15.67 4.80
N PRO A 56 -9.65 15.10 4.60
CA PRO A 56 -9.50 13.89 3.82
C PRO A 56 -10.10 12.69 4.55
N ASP A 57 -10.88 11.90 3.83
CA ASP A 57 -11.32 10.59 4.30
C ASP A 57 -10.15 9.61 4.32
N LEU A 58 -9.70 9.24 5.52
CA LEU A 58 -8.58 8.32 5.75
C LEU A 58 -8.98 6.85 5.63
N SER A 59 -10.27 6.52 5.62
CA SER A 59 -10.79 5.13 5.55
C SER A 59 -10.40 4.42 4.24
N LYS A 60 -10.06 5.20 3.22
CA LYS A 60 -9.63 4.76 1.89
C LYS A 60 -8.14 4.46 1.82
N ILE A 61 -7.35 4.85 2.82
CA ILE A 61 -5.91 4.59 2.84
C ILE A 61 -5.67 3.10 3.11
N ARG A 62 -4.81 2.50 2.29
CA ARG A 62 -4.42 1.10 2.33
C ARG A 62 -2.92 0.94 2.17
N ILE A 63 -2.38 -0.16 2.70
CA ILE A 63 -0.95 -0.47 2.60
C ILE A 63 -0.62 -0.95 1.19
N VAL A 64 0.20 -0.19 0.46
CA VAL A 64 0.71 -0.59 -0.87
C VAL A 64 1.48 -1.91 -0.74
N GLY A 65 1.22 -2.86 -1.66
CA GLY A 65 1.81 -4.21 -1.62
C GLY A 65 0.96 -5.26 -0.92
N CYS A 66 -0.14 -4.89 -0.27
CA CYS A 66 -0.95 -5.87 0.44
C CYS A 66 -1.74 -6.80 -0.49
N ASP A 67 -2.09 -7.96 0.05
CA ASP A 67 -2.97 -8.93 -0.61
C ASP A 67 -4.37 -8.31 -0.79
N ALA A 68 -4.84 -8.25 -2.03
CA ALA A 68 -6.10 -7.65 -2.41
C ALA A 68 -6.99 -8.69 -3.13
N TYR A 69 -8.19 -8.92 -2.60
CA TYR A 69 -9.16 -9.85 -3.17
C TYR A 69 -10.22 -9.08 -3.95
N VAL A 70 -10.20 -9.23 -5.27
CA VAL A 70 -11.10 -8.54 -6.18
C VAL A 70 -12.26 -9.45 -6.53
N ARG A 71 -13.49 -8.95 -6.45
CA ARG A 71 -14.67 -9.70 -6.87
C ARG A 71 -14.62 -9.94 -8.39
N VAL A 72 -14.66 -11.20 -8.82
CA VAL A 72 -14.78 -11.58 -10.23
C VAL A 72 -16.22 -11.28 -10.72
N ALA A 73 -16.44 -10.89 -11.97
CA ALA A 73 -17.81 -10.69 -12.46
C ALA A 73 -18.57 -12.03 -12.51
N ASP A 74 -19.87 -12.03 -12.22
CA ASP A 74 -20.69 -13.25 -12.27
C ASP A 74 -20.73 -13.87 -13.68
N THR A 75 -20.60 -13.06 -14.73
CA THR A 75 -20.52 -13.50 -16.13
C THR A 75 -19.27 -14.31 -16.47
N GLN A 76 -18.20 -14.18 -15.68
CA GLN A 76 -16.94 -14.89 -15.88
C GLN A 76 -16.82 -16.13 -14.98
N ARG A 77 -17.86 -16.44 -14.19
CA ARG A 77 -17.88 -17.56 -13.26
C ARG A 77 -18.75 -18.69 -13.79
N ARG A 78 -18.29 -19.92 -13.64
CA ARG A 78 -19.08 -21.14 -13.72
C ARG A 78 -19.49 -21.59 -12.31
N LYS A 79 -20.39 -22.57 -12.23
CA LYS A 79 -20.86 -23.13 -10.95
C LYS A 79 -19.66 -23.63 -10.14
N LEU A 80 -19.55 -23.20 -8.88
CA LEU A 80 -18.45 -23.48 -7.93
C LEU A 80 -17.12 -22.73 -8.15
N ASP A 81 -17.02 -21.84 -9.13
CA ASP A 81 -15.79 -21.05 -9.31
C ASP A 81 -15.54 -20.07 -8.15
N PRO A 82 -14.26 -19.76 -7.85
CA PRO A 82 -13.92 -18.81 -6.81
C PRO A 82 -14.52 -17.42 -7.09
N LYS A 83 -15.24 -16.88 -6.09
CA LYS A 83 -15.90 -15.57 -6.20
C LYS A 83 -14.91 -14.40 -6.22
N SER A 84 -13.68 -14.59 -5.74
CA SER A 84 -12.69 -13.53 -5.69
C SER A 84 -11.35 -14.00 -6.21
N LYS A 85 -10.66 -13.14 -6.94
CA LYS A 85 -9.30 -13.36 -7.41
C LYS A 85 -8.33 -12.62 -6.51
N LYS A 86 -7.28 -13.32 -6.08
CA LYS A 86 -6.17 -12.73 -5.32
C LYS A 86 -5.28 -11.91 -6.26
N MET A 87 -5.00 -10.68 -5.87
CA MET A 87 -4.16 -9.71 -6.56
C MET A 87 -3.32 -8.93 -5.52
N ILE A 88 -2.42 -8.08 -5.97
CA ILE A 88 -1.63 -7.20 -5.11
C ILE A 88 -2.13 -5.76 -5.28
N PHE A 89 -2.34 -5.04 -4.19
CA PHE A 89 -2.66 -3.63 -4.24
C PHE A 89 -1.42 -2.80 -4.60
N ILE A 90 -1.51 -1.96 -5.64
CA ILE A 90 -0.36 -1.17 -6.12
C ILE A 90 -0.56 0.34 -6.03
N GLY A 91 -1.79 0.83 -5.82
CA GLY A 91 -2.03 2.26 -5.69
C GLY A 91 -3.46 2.69 -5.95
N TYR A 92 -3.69 4.00 -5.99
CA TYR A 92 -5.02 4.60 -6.04
C TYR A 92 -5.41 5.04 -7.46
N SER A 93 -6.71 5.12 -7.71
CA SER A 93 -7.32 5.68 -8.93
C SER A 93 -8.51 6.54 -8.54
N SER A 94 -8.92 7.47 -9.41
CA SER A 94 -10.16 8.25 -9.21
C SER A 94 -11.40 7.37 -9.11
N MET A 95 -11.38 6.22 -9.82
CA MET A 95 -12.50 5.30 -9.92
C MET A 95 -12.41 4.10 -8.96
N GLY A 96 -11.40 4.03 -8.08
CA GLY A 96 -11.21 2.92 -7.14
C GLY A 96 -9.74 2.62 -6.85
N TYR A 97 -9.42 1.33 -6.68
CA TYR A 97 -8.07 0.87 -6.35
C TYR A 97 -7.42 0.20 -7.55
N ARG A 98 -6.13 0.46 -7.76
CA ARG A 98 -5.30 -0.24 -8.75
C ARG A 98 -4.74 -1.50 -8.10
N VAL A 99 -5.00 -2.62 -8.76
CA VAL A 99 -4.60 -3.96 -8.32
C VAL A 99 -3.90 -4.66 -9.47
N MET A 100 -2.84 -5.40 -9.15
CA MET A 100 -2.03 -6.12 -10.12
C MET A 100 -2.20 -7.63 -9.93
N ASP A 101 -2.44 -8.32 -11.03
CA ASP A 101 -2.40 -9.77 -11.06
C ASP A 101 -0.95 -10.28 -10.98
N ILE A 102 -0.69 -11.24 -10.09
CA ILE A 102 0.66 -11.78 -9.84
C ILE A 102 1.16 -12.57 -11.05
N VAL A 103 0.25 -13.29 -11.71
CA VAL A 103 0.58 -14.19 -12.82
C VAL A 103 0.72 -13.41 -14.12
N THR A 104 -0.32 -12.65 -14.49
CA THR A 104 -0.35 -11.95 -15.78
C THR A 104 0.34 -10.59 -15.75
N ARG A 105 0.72 -10.09 -14.56
CA ARG A 105 1.25 -8.73 -14.33
C ARG A 105 0.34 -7.60 -14.84
N ARG A 106 -0.92 -7.91 -15.19
CA ARG A 106 -1.91 -6.93 -15.66
C ARG A 106 -2.44 -6.11 -14.49
N VAL A 107 -2.53 -4.80 -14.71
CA VAL A 107 -3.11 -3.85 -13.75
C VAL A 107 -4.58 -3.63 -14.09
N THR A 108 -5.44 -3.79 -13.10
CA THR A 108 -6.89 -3.54 -13.21
C THR A 108 -7.30 -2.51 -12.17
N VAL A 109 -8.36 -1.74 -12.45
CA VAL A 109 -8.98 -0.83 -11.48
C VAL A 109 -10.28 -1.47 -10.98
N SER A 110 -10.46 -1.57 -9.67
CA SER A 110 -11.69 -2.07 -9.07
C SER A 110 -12.06 -1.29 -7.81
N ARG A 111 -13.36 -1.10 -7.60
CA ARG A 111 -13.92 -0.49 -6.38
C ARG A 111 -14.14 -1.51 -5.27
N ASN A 112 -14.55 -2.71 -5.64
CA ASN A 112 -14.94 -3.77 -4.72
C ASN A 112 -13.76 -4.69 -4.46
N VAL A 113 -12.89 -4.25 -3.55
CA VAL A 113 -11.65 -4.94 -3.18
C VAL A 113 -11.64 -5.15 -1.67
N ARG A 114 -11.35 -6.38 -1.23
CA ARG A 114 -11.07 -6.68 0.18
C ARG A 114 -9.57 -6.78 0.38
N PHE A 115 -9.04 -5.99 1.30
CA PHE A 115 -7.60 -5.94 1.61
C PHE A 115 -7.29 -6.83 2.80
N ASN A 116 -6.19 -7.59 2.70
CA ASN A 116 -5.59 -8.31 3.81
C ASN A 116 -4.23 -7.68 4.12
N GLU A 117 -4.25 -6.74 5.06
CA GLU A 117 -3.08 -5.94 5.45
C GLU A 117 -2.22 -6.65 6.53
N LYS A 118 -2.78 -7.66 7.22
CA LYS A 118 -2.10 -8.38 8.30
C LYS A 118 -0.87 -9.16 7.82
N LYS A 119 -0.90 -9.64 6.57
CA LYS A 119 0.16 -10.49 6.02
C LYS A 119 1.49 -9.73 5.84
N LEU A 120 1.44 -8.42 5.58
CA LEU A 120 2.66 -7.60 5.56
C LEU A 120 3.30 -7.45 6.95
N ILE A 121 2.51 -7.55 8.01
CA ILE A 121 2.98 -7.33 9.39
C ILE A 121 3.56 -8.64 9.94
N SER A 122 2.96 -9.80 9.64
CA SER A 122 3.47 -11.11 10.09
C SER A 122 4.83 -11.45 9.49
N ASP A 123 5.04 -11.16 8.20
CA ASP A 123 6.32 -11.42 7.53
C ASP A 123 7.46 -10.52 8.06
N LYS A 124 7.12 -9.37 8.66
CA LYS A 124 8.08 -8.45 9.30
C LYS A 124 8.41 -8.85 10.74
N LEU A 125 7.42 -9.31 11.50
CA LEU A 125 7.63 -9.81 12.87
C LEU A 125 8.49 -11.08 12.90
N ALA A 126 8.33 -11.96 11.91
CA ALA A 126 9.18 -13.16 11.76
C ALA A 126 10.63 -12.85 11.35
N ALA A 127 10.90 -11.64 10.84
CA ALA A 127 12.23 -11.21 10.39
C ALA A 127 13.02 -10.43 11.46
N THR A 128 12.48 -10.31 12.68
CA THR A 128 13.24 -9.75 13.81
C THR A 128 13.72 -10.93 14.65
N PRO A 129 14.97 -11.43 14.49
CA PRO A 129 15.52 -12.35 15.47
C PRO A 129 15.62 -11.62 16.81
N ASN A 130 15.05 -12.25 17.84
CA ASN A 130 15.20 -11.88 19.23
C ASN A 130 16.69 -11.67 19.54
N ILE A 131 17.10 -10.43 19.83
CA ILE A 131 18.31 -10.17 20.59
C ILE A 131 17.83 -9.85 22.00
N GLU A 132 17.53 -10.90 22.74
CA GLU A 132 17.42 -10.84 24.19
C GLU A 132 18.43 -11.83 24.79
N ASN A 133 19.41 -11.23 25.48
CA ASN A 133 20.05 -11.68 26.71
C ASN A 133 21.51 -12.16 26.67
N GLN A 134 22.30 -11.34 27.38
CA GLN A 134 23.38 -11.64 28.32
C GLN A 134 24.76 -12.06 27.80
N GLU A 135 25.73 -11.18 28.07
CA GLU A 135 26.87 -11.50 28.93
C GLU A 135 27.39 -10.19 29.58
N ASP A 136 26.82 -9.83 30.73
CA ASP A 136 27.64 -9.25 31.80
C ASP A 136 28.32 -10.45 32.49
N THR A 137 29.65 -10.54 32.42
CA THR A 137 30.56 -10.80 33.56
C THR A 137 31.98 -11.20 33.09
N SER A 138 32.90 -10.24 33.25
CA SER A 138 34.17 -10.40 33.99
C SER A 138 35.45 -10.97 33.33
N PHE A 139 36.54 -10.22 33.57
CA PHE A 139 37.98 -10.51 33.43
C PHE A 139 38.53 -10.54 31.98
N ILE A 140 39.48 -9.69 31.57
CA ILE A 140 40.75 -9.26 32.21
C ILE A 140 40.97 -7.75 32.00
#